data_AF-A0A4P7W8H7-F1
#
_entry.id   AF-A0A4P7W8H7-F1
#
_cell.length_a   1.000
_cell.length_b   1.000
_cell.length_c   1.000
_cell.angle_alpha   90.00
_cell.angle_beta   90.00
_cell.angle_gamma   90.00
#
_symmetry.space_group_name_H-M   'P 1'
#
loop_
_entity.id
_entity.type
_entity.pdbx_description
1 polymer ?
#
loop_
_entity_poly.entity_id
_entity_poly.type
_entity_poly.pdbx_seq_one_letter_code
_entity_poly.pdbx_strand_id
1 'polypeptide(L)'
;MAKKTLTSGLLGTVTGLSKEAESVSTNSAVAPVEMPKEVAPEIPGQSDKRRPGRPSVNSGEPEICVTFKLPDSLAQEIKMLAVVERTTQKEIITTALKEYVSQRVK
;
A
#
# COMPACT_ATOMS: atom_id res chain seq x y z
N MET A 1 5.04 -52.37 9.31
CA MET A 1 5.32 -51.09 8.62
C MET A 1 4.07 -50.65 7.87
N ALA A 2 3.38 -49.61 8.33
CA ALA A 2 2.12 -49.14 7.72
C ALA A 2 2.42 -48.12 6.61
N LYS A 3 1.97 -48.40 5.39
CA LYS A 3 2.09 -47.51 4.23
C LYS A 3 1.01 -46.43 4.31
N LYS A 4 1.40 -45.16 4.23
CA LYS A 4 0.49 -44.01 4.25
C LYS A 4 0.05 -43.73 2.81
N THR A 5 -1.25 -43.83 2.52
CA THR A 5 -1.83 -43.41 1.24
C THR A 5 -2.26 -41.95 1.36
N LEU A 6 -1.64 -41.06 0.57
CA LEU A 6 -1.99 -39.64 0.47
C LEU A 6 -3.05 -39.47 -0.63
N THR A 7 -4.31 -39.31 -0.26
CA THR A 7 -5.37 -38.95 -1.23
C THR A 7 -5.34 -37.44 -1.44
N SER A 8 -4.85 -37.00 -2.60
CA SER A 8 -4.94 -35.61 -3.05
C SER A 8 -6.39 -35.32 -3.47
N GLY A 9 -6.99 -34.29 -2.89
CA GLY A 9 -8.37 -33.92 -3.17
C GLY A 9 -8.60 -32.45 -2.87
N LEU A 10 -8.11 -31.56 -3.74
CA LEU A 10 -8.56 -30.18 -3.78
C LEU A 10 -8.79 -29.77 -5.24
N LEU A 11 -9.86 -30.31 -5.83
CA LEU A 11 -10.44 -29.80 -7.07
C LEU A 11 -11.42 -28.69 -6.68
N GLY A 12 -11.09 -27.46 -7.07
CA GLY A 12 -11.87 -26.26 -6.76
C GLY A 12 -13.20 -26.19 -7.50
N THR A 13 -14.08 -25.32 -7.02
CA THR A 13 -15.29 -24.90 -7.75
C THR A 13 -15.14 -23.42 -8.14
N VAL A 14 -15.06 -23.14 -9.44
CA VAL A 14 -15.15 -21.79 -9.99
C VAL A 14 -16.62 -21.50 -10.26
N THR A 15 -17.23 -20.61 -9.47
CA THR A 15 -18.62 -20.18 -9.70
C THR A 15 -18.63 -18.90 -10.55
N GLY A 16 -18.82 -19.11 -11.85
CA GLY A 16 -19.95 -18.56 -12.62
C GLY A 16 -20.19 -17.05 -12.66
N LEU A 17 -19.72 -16.46 -13.76
CA LEU A 17 -20.18 -15.23 -14.40
C LEU A 17 -21.66 -15.31 -14.82
N SER A 18 -22.47 -14.28 -14.54
CA SER A 18 -23.82 -14.00 -15.09
C SER A 18 -24.21 -12.58 -14.66
N LYS A 19 -24.80 -11.66 -15.43
CA LYS A 19 -25.45 -11.66 -16.74
C LYS A 19 -25.50 -10.20 -17.21
N GLU A 20 -25.40 -9.96 -18.50
CA GLU A 20 -25.62 -8.65 -19.14
C GLU A 20 -26.96 -8.01 -18.74
N ALA A 21 -26.95 -6.68 -18.67
CA ALA A 21 -28.09 -5.85 -19.02
C ALA A 21 -27.55 -4.53 -19.60
N GLU A 22 -27.38 -4.50 -20.91
CA GLU A 22 -27.30 -3.27 -21.68
C GLU A 22 -28.65 -2.56 -21.57
N SER A 23 -28.66 -1.32 -21.09
CA SER A 23 -29.77 -0.41 -21.31
C SER A 23 -29.24 1.01 -21.44
N VAL A 24 -28.99 1.40 -22.69
CA VAL A 24 -28.96 2.82 -23.07
C VAL A 24 -30.41 3.29 -23.09
N SER A 25 -30.77 4.20 -22.18
CA SER A 25 -31.95 5.04 -22.36
C SER A 25 -31.70 6.43 -21.79
N THR A 26 -31.92 7.40 -22.66
CA THR A 26 -31.82 8.84 -22.52
C THR A 26 -32.80 9.41 -21.49
N ASN A 27 -32.35 10.29 -20.60
CA ASN A 27 -32.94 11.60 -20.26
C ASN A 27 -32.61 12.07 -18.83
N SER A 28 -32.11 13.31 -18.77
CA SER A 28 -32.29 14.33 -17.73
C SER A 28 -32.90 13.93 -16.38
N ALA A 29 -32.13 14.05 -15.28
CA ALA A 29 -32.56 14.66 -14.02
C ALA A 29 -31.43 14.63 -12.96
N VAL A 30 -31.25 15.79 -12.32
CA VAL A 30 -30.42 16.13 -11.15
C VAL A 30 -30.19 14.98 -10.16
N ALA A 31 -28.91 14.69 -9.87
CA ALA A 31 -28.49 13.91 -8.71
C ALA A 31 -28.09 14.85 -7.54
N PRO A 32 -28.39 14.48 -6.28
CA PRO A 32 -28.13 15.33 -5.11
C PRO A 32 -26.64 15.36 -4.77
N VAL A 33 -26.20 16.50 -4.25
CA VAL A 33 -24.82 16.78 -3.80
C VAL A 33 -24.38 15.73 -2.78
N GLU A 34 -23.46 14.85 -3.19
CA GLU A 34 -22.74 13.98 -2.26
C GLU A 34 -21.61 14.81 -1.63
N MET A 35 -21.73 15.03 -0.32
CA MET A 35 -20.71 15.70 0.49
C MET A 35 -19.36 14.96 0.35
N PRO A 36 -18.24 15.63 0.05
CA PRO A 36 -16.94 14.98 0.09
C PRO A 36 -16.63 14.58 1.52
N LYS A 37 -16.46 13.27 1.74
CA LYS A 37 -15.99 12.69 2.99
C LYS A 37 -14.58 13.23 3.26
N GLU A 38 -14.51 14.14 4.22
CA GLU A 38 -13.28 14.73 4.74
C GLU A 38 -12.32 13.60 5.17
N VAL A 39 -11.23 13.42 4.42
CA VAL A 39 -10.16 12.50 4.79
C VAL A 39 -9.35 13.19 5.89
N ALA A 40 -9.71 12.88 7.14
CA ALA A 40 -8.97 13.31 8.31
C ALA A 40 -7.54 12.70 8.29
N PRO A 41 -6.50 13.44 8.72
CA PRO A 41 -5.16 12.90 8.86
C PRO A 41 -5.12 11.84 9.97
N GLU A 42 -4.65 10.63 9.65
CA GLU A 42 -4.42 9.60 10.67
C GLU A 42 -3.27 10.03 11.60
N ILE A 43 -3.57 10.07 12.90
CA ILE A 43 -2.68 10.54 13.96
C ILE A 43 -1.67 9.43 14.30
N PRO A 44 -0.36 9.71 14.44
CA PRO A 44 0.61 8.69 14.87
C PRO A 44 0.28 8.24 16.30
N GLY A 45 -0.04 6.97 16.48
CA GLY A 45 -0.33 6.38 17.79
C GLY A 45 -1.76 5.89 17.99
N GLN A 46 -2.61 5.85 16.94
CA GLN A 46 -3.89 5.18 17.02
C GLN A 46 -3.67 3.70 17.37
N SER A 47 -4.00 3.33 18.61
CA SER A 47 -3.90 1.96 19.11
C SER A 47 -4.75 1.09 18.19
N ASP A 48 -4.05 0.30 17.37
CA ASP A 48 -4.66 -0.53 16.35
C ASP A 48 -5.65 -1.47 17.07
N LYS A 49 -6.94 -1.33 16.77
CA LYS A 49 -8.04 -2.14 17.33
C LYS A 49 -7.96 -3.54 16.68
N ARG A 50 -6.82 -4.22 16.82
CA ARG A 50 -6.56 -5.51 16.19
C ARG A 50 -7.31 -6.60 16.91
N ARG A 51 -7.81 -7.55 16.12
CA ARG A 51 -8.35 -8.80 16.63
C ARG A 51 -7.24 -9.56 17.38
N PRO A 52 -7.54 -10.16 18.54
CA PRO A 52 -6.59 -11.00 19.26
C PRO A 52 -6.02 -12.10 18.34
N GLY A 53 -4.70 -12.33 18.40
CA GLY A 53 -4.03 -13.40 17.67
C GLY A 53 -3.31 -13.01 16.38
N ARG A 54 -3.42 -11.76 15.89
CA ARG A 54 -2.59 -11.29 14.76
C ARG A 54 -1.23 -10.81 15.31
N PRO A 55 -0.10 -11.46 14.98
CA PRO A 55 1.21 -10.97 15.37
C PRO A 55 1.43 -9.56 14.86
N SER A 56 2.10 -8.76 15.67
CA SER A 56 2.36 -7.35 15.37
C SER A 56 3.36 -7.27 14.21
N VAL A 57 2.94 -6.63 13.10
CA VAL A 57 3.75 -6.51 11.86
C VAL A 57 4.87 -5.47 11.99
N ASN A 58 4.82 -4.62 13.01
CA ASN A 58 5.90 -3.72 13.35
C ASN A 58 7.08 -4.53 13.92
N SER A 59 8.09 -4.77 13.09
CA SER A 59 9.45 -4.97 13.56
C SER A 59 9.72 -3.89 14.59
N GLY A 60 10.13 -4.26 15.81
CA GLY A 60 10.17 -3.38 16.99
C GLY A 60 11.11 -2.16 16.92
N GLU A 61 11.54 -1.75 15.72
CA GLU A 61 12.26 -0.52 15.50
C GLU A 61 11.31 0.68 15.41
N PRO A 62 11.65 1.81 16.05
CA PRO A 62 10.85 3.02 15.96
C PRO A 62 10.95 3.60 14.54
N GLU A 63 9.84 3.57 13.79
CA GLU A 63 9.73 4.28 12.52
C GLU A 63 9.38 5.75 12.78
N ILE A 64 10.23 6.65 12.28
CA ILE A 64 10.03 8.10 12.39
C ILE A 64 9.62 8.62 11.01
N CYS A 65 8.39 9.10 10.89
CA CYS A 65 7.89 9.72 9.67
C CYS A 65 8.21 11.22 9.66
N VAL A 66 8.96 11.67 8.65
CA VAL A 66 9.31 13.08 8.46
C VAL A 66 8.70 13.58 7.16
N THR A 67 8.01 14.72 7.22
CA THR A 67 7.47 15.39 6.03
C THR A 67 8.41 16.52 5.61
N PHE A 68 8.75 16.58 4.33
CA PHE A 68 9.57 17.63 3.76
C PHE A 68 9.07 17.98 2.35
N LYS A 69 9.51 19.12 1.83
CA LYS A 69 9.20 19.59 0.49
C LYS A 69 10.45 19.46 -0.38
N LEU A 70 10.27 18.94 -1.59
CA LEU A 70 11.32 18.86 -2.61
C LEU A 70 10.94 19.73 -3.80
N PRO A 71 11.93 20.30 -4.51
CA PRO A 71 11.71 20.83 -5.85
C PRO A 71 11.14 19.74 -6.77
N ASP A 72 10.26 20.12 -7.69
CA ASP A 72 9.59 19.16 -8.59
C ASP A 72 10.59 18.40 -9.48
N SER A 73 11.67 19.06 -9.90
CA SER A 73 12.75 18.44 -10.68
C SER A 73 13.40 17.27 -9.93
N LEU A 74 13.77 17.49 -8.66
CA LEU A 74 14.37 16.47 -7.81
C LEU A 74 13.39 15.34 -7.50
N ALA A 75 12.11 15.66 -7.28
CA ALA A 75 11.08 14.65 -7.07
C ALA A 75 10.87 13.74 -8.29
N GLN A 76 10.96 14.29 -9.52
CA GLN A 76 10.89 13.51 -10.75
C GLN A 76 12.11 12.62 -10.94
N GLU A 77 13.30 13.13 -10.64
CA GLU A 77 14.54 12.36 -10.71
C GLU A 77 14.52 11.16 -9.75
N ILE A 78 14.12 11.36 -8.49
CA ILE A 78 13.99 10.29 -7.50
C ILE A 78 12.98 9.23 -7.96
N LYS A 79 11.86 9.64 -8.58
CA LYS A 79 10.89 8.71 -9.15
C LYS A 79 11.49 7.87 -10.28
N MET A 80 12.25 8.50 -11.17
CA MET A 80 12.93 7.80 -12.26
C MET A 80 13.97 6.82 -11.72
N LEU A 81 14.81 7.25 -10.76
CA LEU A 81 15.83 6.40 -10.13
C LEU A 81 15.23 5.15 -9.48
N ALA A 82 14.13 5.31 -8.73
CA ALA A 82 13.43 4.18 -8.12
C ALA A 82 12.98 3.14 -9.17
N VAL A 83 12.52 3.59 -10.35
CA VAL A 83 12.12 2.70 -11.45
C VAL A 83 13.34 1.99 -12.06
N VAL A 84 14.42 2.73 -12.31
CA VAL A 84 15.65 2.19 -12.93
C VAL A 84 16.32 1.15 -12.03
N GLU A 85 16.43 1.45 -10.74
CA GLU A 85 17.08 0.59 -9.74
C GLU A 85 16.18 -0.53 -9.23
N ARG A 86 14.89 -0.53 -9.61
CA ARG A 86 13.86 -1.44 -9.11
C ARG A 86 13.74 -1.40 -7.57
N THR A 87 13.85 -0.20 -7.02
CA THR A 87 13.76 0.09 -5.58
C THR A 87 12.57 1.01 -5.31
N THR A 88 12.36 1.37 -4.04
CA THR A 88 11.34 2.34 -3.65
C THR A 88 11.92 3.74 -3.45
N GLN A 89 11.11 4.78 -3.66
CA GLN A 89 11.51 6.17 -3.37
C GLN A 89 11.96 6.33 -1.91
N LYS A 90 11.31 5.62 -0.97
CA LYS A 90 11.70 5.59 0.44
C LYS A 90 13.13 5.08 0.63
N GLU A 91 13.50 3.99 -0.02
CA GLU A 91 14.84 3.41 0.07
C GLU A 91 15.91 4.30 -0.57
N ILE A 92 15.62 4.91 -1.72
CA ILE A 92 16.50 5.89 -2.37
C ILE A 92 16.81 7.03 -1.41
N ILE A 93 15.78 7.66 -0.85
CA ILE A 93 15.92 8.78 0.09
C ILE A 93 16.64 8.34 1.37
N THR A 94 16.28 7.19 1.93
CA THR A 94 16.90 6.67 3.16
C THR A 94 18.39 6.41 2.96
N THR A 95 18.78 5.85 1.81
CA THR A 95 20.17 5.56 1.48
C THR A 95 20.99 6.84 1.32
N ALA A 96 20.47 7.81 0.56
CA ALA A 96 21.12 9.11 0.38
C ALA A 96 21.30 9.86 1.71
N LEU A 97 20.28 9.84 2.59
CA LEU A 97 20.37 10.46 3.91
C LEU A 97 21.41 9.76 4.82
N LYS A 98 21.45 8.42 4.80
CA LYS A 98 22.46 7.64 5.54
C LYS A 98 23.87 7.99 5.08
N GLU A 99 24.08 8.10 3.77
CA GLU A 99 25.37 8.47 3.20
C GLU A 99 25.78 9.89 3.61
N TYR A 100 24.88 10.87 3.46
CA TYR A 100 25.12 12.26 3.84
C TYR A 100 25.49 12.42 5.31
N VAL A 101 24.77 11.74 6.22
CA VAL A 101 25.09 11.76 7.66
C VAL A 101 26.44 11.10 7.92
N SER A 102 26.72 9.95 7.30
CA SER A 102 28.00 9.24 7.47
C SER A 102 29.20 10.07 7.02
N GLN A 103 29.02 10.94 6.02
CA GLN A 103 30.06 11.87 5.56
C GLN A 103 30.30 13.04 6.52
N ARG A 104 29.28 13.45 7.29
CA ARG A 104 29.34 14.63 8.19
C ARG A 104 29.65 14.31 9.64
N VAL A 105 29.56 13.05 10.05
CA VAL A 105 29.87 12.60 11.43
C VAL A 105 31.33 12.11 11.53
N LYS A 106 32.24 12.69 10.74
CA LYS A 106 33.70 12.52 10.87
C LYS A 106 34.30 13.74 11.56
#